data_AF-A0A2A4HUV2-F1
#
_entry.id   AF-A0A2A4HUV2-F1
#
_cell.length_a   1.000
_cell.length_b   1.000
_cell.length_c   1.000
_cell.angle_alpha   90.00
_cell.angle_beta   90.00
_cell.angle_gamma   90.00
#
_symmetry.space_group_name_H-M   'P 1'
#
loop_
_entity.id
_entity.type
_entity.pdbx_description
1 polymer ?
#
loop_
_entity_poly.entity_id
_entity_poly.type
_entity_poly.pdbx_seq_one_letter_code
_entity_poly.pdbx_strand_id
1 'polypeptide(L)'
;MNLLLLLSALLSALSGLGGGVRQAPVAQQAVAQQVRDVVVSTAAARVALRPAQPNAALTDVVAAPVVAVLRLAAAEPIFARRRRE
;
A
#
# COMPACT_ATOMS: atom_id res chain seq x y z
N MET A 1 54.06 -17.27 13.50
CA MET A 1 52.76 -17.95 13.67
C MET A 1 51.56 -16.99 13.64
N ASN A 2 51.60 -15.86 14.34
CA ASN A 2 50.43 -14.96 14.49
C ASN A 2 50.11 -14.11 13.23
N LEU A 3 51.11 -13.76 12.43
CA LEU A 3 50.95 -12.90 11.25
C LEU A 3 50.20 -13.60 10.11
N LEU A 4 50.39 -14.91 9.97
CA LEU A 4 49.62 -15.73 9.02
C LEU A 4 48.15 -15.83 9.43
N LEU A 5 47.86 -16.02 10.72
CA LEU A 5 46.48 -16.04 11.24
C LEU A 5 45.76 -14.71 11.00
N LEU A 6 46.47 -13.59 11.18
CA LEU A 6 45.93 -12.26 10.97
C LEU A 6 45.65 -11.99 9.48
N LEU A 7 46.56 -12.39 8.60
CA LEU A 7 46.36 -12.32 7.15
C LEU A 7 45.22 -13.22 6.67
N SER A 8 45.09 -14.43 7.21
CA SER A 8 43.98 -15.34 6.89
C SER A 8 42.62 -14.77 7.34
N ALA A 9 42.56 -14.16 8.54
CA ALA A 9 41.35 -13.51 9.02
C ALA A 9 40.95 -12.31 8.14
N LEU A 10 41.94 -11.52 7.71
CA LEU A 10 41.72 -10.35 6.85
C LEU A 10 41.25 -10.75 5.44
N LEU A 11 41.87 -11.77 4.85
CA LEU A 11 41.43 -12.34 3.57
C LEU A 11 40.02 -12.95 3.68
N SER A 12 39.70 -13.61 4.79
CA SER A 12 38.37 -14.19 5.03
C SER A 12 37.30 -13.12 5.15
N ALA A 13 37.57 -12.02 5.85
CA ALA A 13 36.65 -10.89 5.98
C ALA A 13 36.43 -10.19 4.63
N LEU A 14 37.49 -10.01 3.84
CA LEU A 14 37.41 -9.37 2.53
C LEU A 14 36.71 -10.27 1.49
N SER A 15 36.91 -11.58 1.56
CA SER A 15 36.27 -12.56 0.66
C SER A 15 34.77 -12.76 0.99
N GLY A 16 34.37 -12.54 2.24
CA GLY A 16 32.95 -12.53 2.64
C GLY A 16 32.14 -11.38 2.04
N LEU A 17 32.79 -10.26 1.71
CA LEU A 17 32.16 -9.10 1.05
C LEU A 17 32.03 -9.28 -0.47
N GLY A 18 32.91 -10.07 -1.11
CA GLY A 18 32.88 -10.32 -2.57
C GLY A 18 32.15 -11.60 -3.01
N GLY A 19 31.99 -12.60 -2.12
CA GLY A 19 31.40 -13.91 -2.44
C GLY A 19 29.87 -14.01 -2.30
N GLY A 20 29.21 -12.98 -1.74
CA GLY A 20 27.79 -13.01 -1.37
C GLY A 20 26.79 -13.04 -2.52
N VAL A 21 27.21 -12.88 -3.77
CA VAL A 21 26.28 -12.85 -4.93
C VAL A 21 25.86 -14.26 -5.36
N ARG A 22 26.64 -15.32 -5.04
CA ARG A 22 26.33 -16.69 -5.50
C ARG A 22 25.70 -17.60 -4.45
N GLN A 23 25.77 -17.26 -3.16
CA GLN A 23 25.16 -18.05 -2.07
C GLN A 23 23.89 -17.40 -1.50
N ALA A 24 23.25 -16.53 -2.29
CA ALA A 24 22.11 -15.75 -1.84
C ALA A 24 20.72 -16.41 -1.90
N PRO A 25 20.46 -17.71 -2.20
CA PRO A 25 19.08 -18.16 -2.22
C PRO A 25 18.47 -18.13 -0.81
N VAL A 26 19.20 -18.58 0.23
CA VAL A 26 18.62 -18.71 1.58
C VAL A 26 18.38 -17.35 2.24
N ALA A 27 19.32 -16.41 2.12
CA ALA A 27 19.16 -15.08 2.69
C ALA A 27 18.09 -14.26 1.96
N GLN A 28 18.02 -14.34 0.62
CA GLN A 28 16.97 -13.67 -0.15
C GLN A 28 15.59 -14.31 0.06
N GLN A 29 15.53 -15.64 0.19
CA GLN A 29 14.29 -16.35 0.53
C GLN A 29 13.80 -16.02 1.94
N ALA A 30 14.70 -15.91 2.92
CA ALA A 30 14.34 -15.51 4.28
C ALA A 30 13.74 -14.09 4.30
N VAL A 31 14.37 -13.13 3.59
CA VAL A 31 13.84 -11.76 3.46
C VAL A 31 12.51 -11.75 2.70
N ALA A 32 12.37 -12.53 1.64
CA ALA A 32 11.11 -12.63 0.89
C ALA A 32 9.96 -13.22 1.73
N GLN A 33 10.25 -14.21 2.58
CA GLN A 33 9.28 -14.78 3.51
C GLN A 33 8.88 -13.77 4.58
N GLN A 34 9.86 -13.06 5.14
CA GLN A 34 9.63 -12.04 6.16
C GLN A 34 8.77 -10.88 5.61
N VAL A 35 9.01 -10.46 4.35
CA VAL A 35 8.17 -9.46 3.67
C VAL A 35 6.77 -10.01 3.42
N ARG A 36 6.61 -11.28 3.02
CA ARG A 36 5.28 -11.89 2.86
C ARG A 36 4.48 -11.89 4.16
N ASP A 37 5.09 -12.28 5.27
CA ASP A 37 4.41 -12.34 6.56
C ASP A 37 3.97 -10.95 7.05
N VAL A 38 4.81 -9.93 6.83
CA VAL A 38 4.45 -8.53 7.10
C VAL A 38 3.33 -8.04 6.19
N VAL A 39 3.34 -8.39 4.90
CA VAL A 39 2.27 -8.03 3.96
C VAL A 39 0.95 -8.70 4.34
N VAL A 40 0.97 -9.98 4.73
CA VAL A 40 -0.25 -10.72 5.13
C VAL A 40 -0.84 -10.14 6.42
N SER A 41 -0.02 -9.91 7.45
CA SER A 41 -0.47 -9.35 8.72
C SER A 41 -1.03 -7.93 8.57
N THR A 42 -0.38 -7.09 7.75
CA THR A 42 -0.88 -5.72 7.47
C THR A 42 -2.11 -5.70 6.57
N ALA A 43 -2.25 -6.66 5.64
CA ALA A 43 -3.46 -6.79 4.82
C ALA A 43 -4.67 -7.15 5.67
N ALA A 44 -4.55 -8.09 6.61
CA ALA A 44 -5.62 -8.47 7.54
C ALA A 44 -6.07 -7.26 8.39
N ALA A 45 -5.11 -6.48 8.92
CA ALA A 45 -5.42 -5.27 9.67
C ALA A 45 -6.15 -4.21 8.82
N ARG A 46 -5.76 -4.04 7.55
CA ARG A 46 -6.44 -3.11 6.63
C ARG A 46 -7.87 -3.55 6.28
N VAL A 47 -8.11 -4.84 6.15
CA VAL A 47 -9.47 -5.37 5.91
C VAL A 47 -10.37 -5.11 7.12
N ALA A 48 -9.86 -5.32 8.34
CA ALA A 48 -10.59 -5.05 9.57
C ALA A 48 -10.94 -3.56 9.77
N LEU A 49 -10.09 -2.65 9.27
CA LEU A 49 -10.29 -1.20 9.36
C LEU A 49 -11.08 -0.60 8.19
N ARG A 50 -11.44 -1.40 7.19
CA ARG A 50 -12.17 -0.88 6.03
C ARG A 50 -13.57 -0.44 6.46
N PRO A 51 -13.98 0.81 6.19
CA PRO A 51 -15.35 1.22 6.41
C PRO A 51 -16.30 0.27 5.67
N ALA A 52 -17.25 -0.31 6.40
CA ALA A 52 -18.29 -1.11 5.79
C ALA A 52 -19.07 -0.23 4.79
N GLN A 53 -19.18 -0.69 3.55
CA GLN A 53 -20.14 -0.13 2.59
C GLN A 53 -21.35 -1.06 2.58
N PRO A 54 -22.32 -0.86 3.48
CA PRO A 54 -23.54 -1.65 3.44
C PRO A 54 -24.27 -1.34 2.14
N ASN A 55 -24.46 -2.36 1.31
CA ASN A 55 -25.42 -2.27 0.22
C ASN A 55 -26.83 -2.30 0.84
N ALA A 56 -27.69 -1.36 0.43
CA ALA A 56 -29.08 -1.37 0.85
C ALA A 56 -29.77 -2.66 0.39
N ALA A 57 -30.58 -3.27 1.24
CA ALA A 57 -31.40 -4.40 0.82
C ALA A 57 -32.45 -3.92 -0.19
N LEU A 58 -32.83 -4.77 -1.14
CA LEU A 58 -33.83 -4.42 -2.15
C LEU A 58 -35.15 -3.96 -1.53
N THR A 59 -35.52 -4.52 -0.38
CA THR A 59 -36.70 -4.12 0.39
C THR A 59 -36.61 -2.69 0.91
N ASP A 60 -35.43 -2.26 1.33
CA ASP A 60 -35.20 -0.90 1.86
C ASP A 60 -35.26 0.13 0.73
N VAL A 61 -34.79 -0.24 -0.46
CA VAL A 61 -34.86 0.61 -1.66
C VAL A 61 -36.30 0.79 -2.12
N VAL A 62 -37.13 -0.26 -2.07
CA VAL A 62 -38.56 -0.18 -2.44
C VAL A 62 -39.35 0.65 -1.42
N ALA A 63 -39.01 0.55 -0.14
CA ALA A 63 -39.65 1.34 0.92
C ALA A 63 -39.15 2.79 1.00
N ALA A 64 -38.07 3.14 0.29
CA ALA A 64 -37.52 4.47 0.31
C ALA A 64 -38.53 5.48 -0.25
N PRO A 65 -38.74 6.63 0.42
CA PRO A 65 -39.60 7.67 -0.12
C PRO A 65 -39.04 8.15 -1.46
N VAL A 66 -39.91 8.30 -2.46
CA VAL A 66 -39.54 8.93 -3.72
C VAL A 66 -39.18 10.38 -3.42
N VAL A 67 -37.88 10.66 -3.34
CA VAL A 67 -37.40 12.04 -3.18
C VAL A 67 -37.70 12.76 -4.48
N ALA A 68 -38.67 13.67 -4.45
CA ALA A 68 -38.94 14.56 -5.55
C ALA A 68 -37.64 15.29 -5.91
N VAL A 69 -37.20 15.13 -7.15
CA VAL A 69 -35.97 15.70 -7.70
C VAL A 69 -35.85 17.15 -7.27
N LEU A 70 -34.71 17.54 -6.69
CA LEU A 70 -34.37 18.93 -6.45
C LEU A 70 -34.32 19.64 -7.81
N ARG A 71 -35.41 20.31 -8.16
CA ARG A 71 -35.47 21.15 -9.35
C ARG A 71 -34.59 22.37 -9.10
N LEU A 72 -33.35 22.30 -9.60
CA LEU A 72 -32.48 23.46 -9.68
C LEU A 72 -33.17 24.51 -10.55
N ALA A 73 -33.56 25.63 -9.93
CA ALA A 73 -34.06 26.77 -10.69
C ALA A 73 -32.95 27.24 -11.64
N ALA A 74 -33.32 27.51 -12.89
CA ALA A 74 -32.39 28.12 -13.83
C ALA A 74 -31.95 29.48 -13.25
N ALA A 75 -30.70 29.58 -12.83
CA ALA A 75 -30.10 30.78 -12.29
C ALA A 75 -29.13 31.36 -13.31
N GLU A 76 -29.13 32.68 -13.45
CA GLU A 76 -28.17 33.39 -14.28
C GLU A 76 -26.74 33.10 -13.77
N PRO A 77 -25.80 32.70 -14.65
CA PRO A 77 -24.43 32.43 -14.22
C PRO A 77 -23.75 33.73 -13.73
N ILE A 78 -22.91 33.61 -12.70
CA ILE A 78 -22.28 34.75 -12.00
C ILE A 78 -21.54 35.72 -12.94
N PHE A 79 -21.03 35.23 -14.07
CA PHE A 79 -20.31 36.02 -15.06
C PHE A 79 -21.20 36.71 -16.09
N ALA A 80 -22.49 36.37 -16.21
CA ALA A 80 -23.37 36.99 -17.21
C ALA A 80 -23.64 38.48 -16.95
N ARG A 81 -23.55 38.91 -15.68
CA ARG A 81 -23.69 40.32 -15.29
C ARG A 81 -22.38 41.11 -15.31
N ARG A 82 -21.23 40.48 -15.52
CA ARG A 82 -19.97 41.22 -15.61
C ARG A 82 -19.89 41.91 -16.97
N ARG A 83 -19.96 43.25 -16.97
CA ARG A 83 -19.55 44.06 -18.13
C ARG A 83 -18.11 43.67 -18.48
N ARG A 84 -17.91 43.29 -19.74
CA ARG A 84 -16.57 43.15 -20.30
C ARG A 84 -16.05 44.56 -20.53
N GLU A 85 -15.28 45.06 -19.57
CA GLU A 85 -14.43 46.24 -19.75
C GLU A 85 -13.05 45.79 -20.23
#